data_AF-A0A920Q428-F1
#
_entry.id   AF-A0A920Q428-F1
#
_cell.length_a   1.000
_cell.length_b   1.000
_cell.length_c   1.000
_cell.angle_alpha   90.00
_cell.angle_beta   90.00
_cell.angle_gamma   90.00
#
_symmetry.space_group_name_H-M   'P 1'
#
loop_
_entity.id
_entity.type
_entity.pdbx_description
1 polymer ?
#
loop_
_entity_poly.entity_id
_entity_poly.type
_entity_poly.pdbx_seq_one_letter_code
_entity_poly.pdbx_strand_id
1 'polypeptide(L)'
;MAERAIPGLLGGKTTPAGKVFRTLLTFHVVCAGWVFFRAVNLDRAVEVFRALGGSWTSAPAVDLGVLLLLLVGVATQVVPAGTGRSWWDRVTRLPVPLQAVGVTVTILVFDLLGPSGVKPFLYFKF
;
A
#
# COMPACT_ATOMS: atom_id res chain seq x y z
N MET A 1 14.18 -11.29 15.17
CA MET A 1 12.83 -10.77 15.52
C MET A 1 11.82 -11.52 14.65
N ALA A 2 11.79 -12.85 14.71
CA ALA A 2 10.95 -13.63 15.63
C ALA A 2 9.46 -13.30 15.43
N GLU A 3 8.96 -13.58 14.23
CA GLU A 3 7.54 -13.70 13.94
C GLU A 3 6.99 -14.85 14.78
N ARG A 4 6.40 -14.51 15.93
CA ARG A 4 5.62 -15.44 16.75
C ARG A 4 4.32 -15.75 15.99
N ALA A 5 4.42 -16.59 14.97
CA ALA A 5 3.30 -17.43 14.60
C ALA A 5 3.00 -18.29 15.83
N ILE A 6 1.84 -18.08 16.45
CA ILE A 6 1.31 -18.98 17.49
C ILE A 6 1.15 -20.34 16.79
N PRO A 7 2.03 -21.33 17.05
CA PRO A 7 1.94 -22.62 16.40
C PRO A 7 0.80 -23.36 17.09
N GLY A 8 -0.39 -23.38 16.48
CA GLY A 8 -1.50 -24.19 16.98
C GLY A 8 -2.91 -23.66 16.80
N LEU A 9 -3.14 -22.39 16.42
CA LEU A 9 -4.53 -21.87 16.36
C LEU A 9 -5.32 -22.37 15.14
N LEU A 10 -4.65 -22.81 14.08
CA LEU A 10 -5.26 -23.38 12.87
C LEU A 10 -4.39 -24.55 12.38
N GLY A 11 -4.42 -25.66 13.11
CA GLY A 11 -3.67 -26.90 12.82
C GLY A 11 -4.15 -27.67 11.58
N GLY A 12 -4.30 -27.00 10.45
CA GLY A 12 -4.60 -27.64 9.16
C GLY A 12 -3.42 -27.46 8.19
N LYS A 13 -3.07 -28.50 7.45
CA LYS A 13 -2.12 -28.40 6.32
C LYS A 13 -2.59 -27.25 5.42
N THR A 14 -1.83 -26.15 5.34
CA THR A 14 -2.18 -25.04 4.47
C THR A 14 -2.00 -25.49 3.03
N THR A 15 -3.11 -25.80 2.36
CA THR A 15 -3.06 -26.02 0.91
C THR A 15 -2.71 -24.69 0.22
N PRO A 16 -2.02 -24.72 -0.92
CA PRO A 16 -1.72 -23.50 -1.68
C PRO A 16 -3.00 -22.71 -2.01
N ALA A 17 -4.10 -23.42 -2.31
CA ALA A 17 -5.42 -22.83 -2.49
C ALA A 17 -5.94 -22.12 -1.22
N GLY A 18 -5.79 -22.73 -0.04
CA GLY A 18 -6.17 -22.12 1.24
C GLY A 18 -5.35 -20.87 1.58
N LYS A 19 -4.06 -20.85 1.22
CA LYS A 19 -3.23 -19.65 1.38
C LYS A 19 -3.69 -18.51 0.48
N VAL A 20 -3.92 -18.79 -0.81
CA VAL A 20 -4.42 -17.79 -1.78
C VAL A 20 -5.78 -17.25 -1.34
N PHE A 21 -6.71 -18.11 -0.92
CA PHE A 21 -8.02 -17.68 -0.45
C PHE A 21 -7.92 -16.74 0.76
N ARG A 22 -7.09 -17.08 1.75
CA ARG A 22 -6.87 -16.21 2.93
C ARG A 22 -6.27 -14.87 2.54
N THR A 23 -5.29 -14.85 1.63
CA THR A 23 -4.69 -13.61 1.13
C THR A 23 -5.72 -12.74 0.41
N LEU A 24 -6.52 -13.34 -0.49
CA LEU A 24 -7.57 -12.62 -1.20
C LEU A 24 -8.62 -12.06 -0.23
N LEU A 25 -9.03 -12.84 0.76
CA LEU A 25 -9.99 -12.38 1.77
C LEU A 25 -9.44 -11.17 2.53
N THR A 26 -8.22 -11.27 3.06
CA THR A 26 -7.57 -10.15 3.77
C THR A 26 -7.45 -8.92 2.87
N PHE A 27 -7.04 -9.10 1.61
CA PHE A 27 -6.92 -8.01 0.64
C PHE A 27 -8.26 -7.29 0.45
N HIS A 28 -9.34 -8.01 0.16
CA HIS A 28 -10.65 -7.40 -0.09
C HIS A 28 -11.22 -6.73 1.17
N VAL A 29 -11.05 -7.33 2.35
CA VAL A 29 -11.49 -6.72 3.62
C VAL A 29 -10.77 -5.40 3.89
N VAL A 30 -9.44 -5.37 3.70
CA VAL A 30 -8.64 -4.14 3.86
C VAL A 30 -9.07 -3.11 2.83
N CYS A 31 -9.12 -3.46 1.54
CA CYS A 31 -9.53 -2.55 0.48
C CYS A 31 -10.94 -1.97 0.71
N ALA A 32 -11.91 -2.80 1.11
CA ALA A 32 -13.27 -2.34 1.43
C ALA A 32 -13.27 -1.36 2.62
N GLY A 33 -12.49 -1.64 3.68
CA GLY A 33 -12.33 -0.72 4.81
C GLY A 33 -11.75 0.64 4.39
N TRP A 34 -10.73 0.63 3.52
CA TRP A 34 -10.11 1.85 3.00
C TRP A 34 -11.08 2.77 2.25
N VAL A 35 -12.08 2.23 1.56
CA VAL A 35 -13.11 3.03 0.86
C VAL A 35 -13.83 3.94 1.85
N PHE A 36 -14.22 3.43 3.03
CA PHE A 36 -14.93 4.22 4.04
C PHE A 36 -14.06 5.31 4.67
N PHE A 37 -12.78 5.04 4.92
CA PHE A 37 -11.86 6.05 5.47
C PHE A 37 -11.46 7.14 4.46
N ARG A 38 -11.49 6.81 3.17
CA ARG A 38 -11.14 7.74 2.08
C ARG A 38 -12.34 8.60 1.67
N ALA A 39 -13.55 8.06 1.77
CA ALA A 39 -14.76 8.75 1.36
C ALA A 39 -15.08 9.92 2.29
N VAL A 40 -15.66 10.99 1.73
CA VAL A 40 -16.06 12.17 2.51
C VAL A 40 -17.29 11.88 3.39
N ASN A 41 -18.15 10.95 2.96
CA ASN A 41 -19.34 10.49 3.68
C ASN A 41 -19.76 9.10 3.19
N LEU A 42 -20.81 8.54 3.81
CA LEU A 42 -21.32 7.20 3.48
C LEU A 42 -21.87 7.11 2.05
N ASP A 43 -22.53 8.15 1.55
CA ASP A 43 -23.09 8.15 0.19
C ASP A 43 -22.00 8.00 -0.87
N ARG A 44 -20.88 8.71 -0.71
CA ARG A 44 -19.71 8.59 -1.60
C ARG A 44 -19.05 7.22 -1.50
N ALA A 45 -19.02 6.60 -0.32
CA ALA A 45 -18.49 5.24 -0.19
C ALA A 45 -19.34 4.22 -0.98
N VAL A 46 -20.67 4.31 -0.89
CA VAL A 46 -21.60 3.43 -1.62
C VAL A 46 -21.51 3.68 -3.14
N GLU A 47 -21.32 4.92 -3.57
CA GLU A 47 -21.11 5.27 -4.98
C GLU A 47 -19.88 4.54 -5.57
N VAL A 48 -18.78 4.45 -4.83
CA VAL A 48 -17.59 3.68 -5.25
C VAL A 48 -17.94 2.21 -5.47
N PHE A 49 -18.68 1.58 -4.56
CA PHE A 49 -19.09 0.18 -4.72
C PHE A 49 -20.05 -0.04 -5.89
N ARG A 50 -20.97 0.91 -6.14
CA ARG A 50 -21.87 0.87 -7.31
C ARG A 50 -21.08 1.00 -8.61
N ALA A 51 -20.06 1.87 -8.65
CA ALA A 51 -19.20 2.04 -9.81
C ALA A 51 -18.45 0.75 -10.18
N LEU A 52 -18.05 -0.07 -9.19
CA LEU A 52 -17.42 -1.37 -9.44
C LEU A 52 -18.35 -2.37 -10.15
N GLY A 53 -19.66 -2.31 -9.87
CA GLY A 53 -20.68 -3.17 -10.48
C GLY A 53 -21.38 -2.58 -11.72
N GLY A 54 -21.08 -1.33 -12.07
CA GLY A 54 -21.70 -0.61 -13.19
C GLY A 54 -21.00 -0.83 -14.53
N SER A 55 -21.36 -0.04 -15.55
CA SER A 55 -20.69 -0.06 -16.85
C SER A 55 -19.31 0.62 -16.75
N TRP A 56 -18.25 -0.12 -17.03
CA TRP A 56 -16.85 0.37 -17.08
C TRP A 56 -16.56 1.27 -18.30
N THR A 57 -17.61 1.68 -19.01
CA THR A 57 -17.59 2.43 -20.26
C THR A 57 -17.12 3.88 -20.11
N SER A 58 -17.08 4.40 -18.89
CA SER A 58 -16.65 5.78 -18.59
C SER A 58 -15.36 5.84 -17.77
N ALA A 59 -14.65 4.71 -17.61
CA ALA A 59 -13.35 4.72 -16.95
C ALA A 59 -12.39 5.63 -17.75
N PRO A 60 -11.80 6.66 -17.13
CA PRO A 60 -10.74 7.44 -17.77
C PRO A 60 -9.67 6.49 -18.28
N ALA A 61 -9.08 6.79 -19.45
CA ALA A 61 -7.94 6.03 -19.94
C ALA A 61 -6.90 5.93 -18.81
N VAL A 62 -6.53 4.70 -18.44
CA VAL A 62 -5.53 4.47 -17.40
C VAL A 62 -4.23 5.04 -17.94
N ASP A 63 -3.81 6.16 -17.38
CA ASP A 63 -2.53 6.76 -17.73
C ASP A 63 -1.38 5.78 -17.42
N LEU A 64 -0.32 5.83 -18.23
CA LEU A 64 0.82 4.93 -18.06
C LEU A 64 1.45 5.08 -16.66
N GLY A 65 1.43 6.29 -16.09
CA GLY A 65 1.89 6.55 -14.73
C GLY A 65 1.06 5.82 -13.68
N VAL A 66 -0.27 5.79 -13.84
CA VAL A 66 -1.17 5.05 -12.94
C VAL A 66 -0.93 3.55 -13.05
N LEU A 67 -0.74 3.02 -14.26
CA LEU A 67 -0.44 1.62 -14.48
C LEU A 67 0.89 1.22 -13.82
N LEU A 68 1.95 2.01 -14.01
CA LEU A 68 3.26 1.77 -13.38
C LEU A 68 3.16 1.78 -11.85
N LEU A 69 2.42 2.75 -11.28
CA LEU A 69 2.20 2.81 -9.84
C LEU A 69 1.46 1.58 -9.31
N LEU A 70 0.44 1.10 -10.03
CA LEU A 70 -0.26 -0.13 -9.67
C LEU A 70 0.66 -1.35 -9.70
N LEU A 71 1.50 -1.46 -10.74
CA LEU A 71 2.47 -2.56 -10.85
C LEU A 71 3.49 -2.53 -9.71
N VAL A 72 4.02 -1.35 -9.37
CA VAL A 72 4.92 -1.18 -8.22
C VAL A 72 4.21 -1.57 -6.93
N GLY A 73 2.97 -1.10 -6.73
CA GLY A 73 2.15 -1.47 -5.57
C GLY A 73 1.99 -2.98 -5.44
N VAL A 74 1.57 -3.67 -6.50
CA VAL A 74 1.44 -5.14 -6.52
C VAL A 74 2.77 -5.82 -6.27
N ALA A 75 3.86 -5.35 -6.89
CA ALA A 75 5.20 -5.88 -6.66
C ALA A 75 5.56 -5.84 -5.17
N THR A 76 5.29 -4.73 -4.47
CA THR A 76 5.58 -4.64 -3.03
C THR A 76 4.76 -5.60 -2.17
N GLN A 77 3.58 -6.05 -2.61
CA GLN A 77 2.76 -7.01 -1.87
C GLN A 77 3.21 -8.46 -2.06
N VAL A 78 3.88 -8.76 -3.18
CA VAL A 78 4.33 -10.12 -3.50
C VAL A 78 5.80 -10.37 -3.16
N VAL A 79 6.59 -9.30 -3.04
CA VAL A 79 8.01 -9.40 -2.66
C VAL A 79 8.12 -9.90 -1.21
N PRO A 80 8.81 -11.03 -0.97
CA PRO A 80 8.99 -11.57 0.37
C PRO A 80 9.71 -10.59 1.31
N ALA A 81 9.34 -10.65 2.59
CA ALA A 81 10.07 -9.92 3.62
C ALA A 81 11.56 -10.34 3.61
N GLY A 82 12.45 -9.34 3.53
CA GLY A 82 13.90 -9.57 3.54
C GLY A 82 14.58 -9.57 2.17
N THR A 83 13.86 -9.51 1.05
CA THR A 83 14.48 -9.37 -0.29
C THR A 83 15.39 -8.13 -0.39
N GLY A 84 15.05 -7.05 0.33
CA GLY A 84 15.87 -5.83 0.42
C GLY A 84 16.96 -5.86 1.50
N ARG A 85 17.11 -6.94 2.28
CA ARG A 85 18.01 -6.96 3.46
C ARG A 85 19.48 -6.75 3.09
N SER A 86 19.95 -7.42 2.04
CA SER A 86 21.31 -7.28 1.52
C SER A 86 21.59 -5.85 1.03
N TRP A 87 20.58 -5.22 0.40
CA TRP A 87 20.69 -3.83 -0.03
C TRP A 87 20.78 -2.88 1.17
N TRP A 88 19.92 -3.06 2.17
CA TRP A 88 19.98 -2.29 3.42
C TRP A 88 21.32 -2.47 4.14
N ASP A 89 21.84 -3.69 4.22
CA ASP A 89 23.13 -3.95 4.87
C ASP A 89 24.30 -3.23 4.19
N ARG A 90 24.24 -3.07 2.85
CA ARG A 90 25.23 -2.28 2.09
C ARG A 90 25.08 -0.79 2.38
N VAL A 91 23.85 -0.27 2.39
CA VAL A 91 23.57 1.14 2.70
C VAL A 91 24.06 1.49 4.11
N THR A 92 23.84 0.61 5.10
CA THR A 92 24.29 0.84 6.48
C THR A 92 25.81 0.83 6.66
N ARG A 93 26.56 0.27 5.69
CA ARG A 93 28.02 0.27 5.70
C ARG A 93 28.62 1.52 5.07
N LEU A 94 27.82 2.37 4.43
CA LEU A 94 28.30 3.62 3.85
C LEU A 94 28.69 4.62 4.96
N PRO A 95 29.66 5.52 4.70
CA PRO A 95 30.00 6.60 5.62
C PRO A 95 28.77 7.45 5.98
N VAL A 96 28.69 7.91 7.24
CA VAL A 96 27.58 8.73 7.75
C VAL A 96 27.24 9.92 6.85
N PRO A 97 28.21 10.68 6.28
CA PRO A 97 27.88 11.79 5.38
C PRO A 97 27.09 11.37 4.13
N LEU A 98 27.43 10.22 3.54
CA LEU A 98 26.74 9.68 2.36
C LEU A 98 25.31 9.26 2.70
N GLN A 99 25.10 8.66 3.88
CA GLN A 99 23.75 8.33 4.36
C GLN A 99 22.92 9.60 4.57
N ALA A 100 23.51 10.63 5.20
CA ALA A 100 22.83 11.90 5.45
C ALA A 100 22.43 12.59 4.13
N VAL A 101 23.32 12.63 3.14
CA VAL A 101 23.02 13.16 1.80
C VAL A 101 21.88 12.36 1.15
N GLY A 102 21.94 11.03 1.19
CA GLY A 102 20.89 10.17 0.61
C GLY A 102 19.51 10.40 1.24
N VAL A 103 19.45 10.53 2.57
CA VAL A 103 18.20 10.84 3.29
C VAL A 103 17.69 12.22 2.91
N THR A 104 18.55 13.24 2.92
CA THR A 104 18.17 14.61 2.54
C THR A 104 17.64 14.68 1.12
N VAL A 105 18.32 14.06 0.16
CA VAL A 105 17.87 13.99 -1.24
C VAL A 105 16.50 13.32 -1.34
N THR A 106 16.30 12.21 -0.62
CA THR A 106 15.01 11.50 -0.61
C THR A 106 13.88 12.38 -0.09
N ILE A 107 14.12 13.11 1.00
CA ILE A 107 13.15 14.06 1.57
C ILE A 107 12.83 15.17 0.56
N LEU A 108 13.85 15.76 -0.07
CA LEU A 108 13.65 16.81 -1.06
C LEU A 108 12.88 16.31 -2.27
N VAL A 109 13.13 15.09 -2.73
CA VAL A 109 12.34 14.46 -3.81
C VAL A 109 10.89 14.29 -3.41
N PHE A 110 10.61 13.85 -2.18
CA PHE A 110 9.23 13.72 -1.69
C PHE A 110 8.53 15.07 -1.53
N ASP A 111 9.25 16.11 -1.13
CA ASP A 111 8.71 17.47 -1.06
C ASP A 111 8.38 18.02 -2.45
N LEU A 112 9.28 17.83 -3.42
CA LEU A 112 9.09 18.23 -4.82
C LEU A 112 7.93 17.49 -5.51
N LEU A 113 7.73 16.22 -5.19
CA LEU A 113 6.64 15.39 -5.73
C LEU A 113 5.36 15.51 -4.89
N GLY A 114 5.42 16.17 -3.73
CA GLY A 114 4.31 16.32 -2.81
C GLY A 114 3.24 17.27 -3.37
N PRO A 115 1.94 16.96 -3.21
CA PRO A 115 0.89 17.88 -3.59
C PRO A 115 0.99 19.17 -2.75
N SER A 116 0.86 20.33 -3.39
CA SER A 116 0.87 21.61 -2.71
C SER A 116 -0.38 21.78 -1.83
N GLY A 117 -0.16 22.03 -0.53
CA GLY A 117 -1.22 22.29 0.44
C GLY A 117 -1.33 21.23 1.53
N VAL A 118 -1.42 21.68 2.78
CA VAL A 118 -1.71 20.81 3.93
C VAL A 118 -3.19 20.44 3.86
N LYS A 119 -3.51 19.17 3.57
CA LYS A 119 -4.92 18.73 3.65
C LYS A 119 -5.40 18.95 5.09
N PRO A 120 -6.49 19.70 5.31
CA PRO A 120 -7.01 19.91 6.65
C PRO A 120 -7.30 18.56 7.30
N PHE A 121 -6.67 18.29 8.43
CA PHE A 121 -7.03 17.11 9.22
C PHE A 121 -8.50 17.23 9.65
N LEU A 122 -9.14 16.08 9.82
CA LEU A 122 -10.57 15.95 10.13
C LEU A 122 -11.04 16.74 11.38
N TYR A 123 -10.11 17.23 12.21
CA TYR A 123 -10.35 18.00 13.43
C TYR A 123 -10.28 19.52 13.25
N PHE A 124 -9.95 20.05 12.07
CA PHE A 124 -9.90 21.51 11.85
C PHE A 124 -11.18 22.06 11.19
N LYS A 125 -12.24 21.26 11.15
CA LYS A 125 -13.55 21.67 10.68
C LYS A 125 -14.52 21.68 11.87
N PHE A 126 -14.48 22.75 12.64
CA PHE A 126 -15.56 23.17 13.53
C PHE A 126 -16.07 24.53 13.04
#